data_AF-A0A3C1A2S2-F1
#
_entry.id   AF-A0A3C1A2S2-F1
#
_cell.length_a   1.000
_cell.length_b   1.000
_cell.length_c   1.000
_cell.angle_alpha   90.00
_cell.angle_beta   90.00
_cell.angle_gamma   90.00
#
_symmetry.space_group_name_H-M   'P 1'
#
loop_
_entity.id
_entity.type
_entity.pdbx_description
1 polymer ?
#
loop_
_entity_poly.entity_id
_entity_poly.type
_entity_poly.pdbx_seq_one_letter_code
_entity_poly.pdbx_strand_id
1 'polypeptide(L)' 'AIMIIVIWANSLGSLLPLIAYKLGIDPAVVSGPVMSTLVDATGLFIYLTIAGLMLGI' A
#
# COMPACT_ATOMS: atom_id res chain seq x y z
N ALA A 1 -7.55 12.20 3.58
CA ALA A 1 -7.41 10.74 3.42
C ALA A 1 -6.91 10.34 2.02
N ILE A 2 -7.65 10.66 0.94
CA ILE A 2 -7.31 10.20 -0.43
C ILE A 2 -5.89 10.58 -0.86
N MET A 3 -5.43 11.82 -0.64
CA MET A 3 -4.08 12.24 -1.01
C MET A 3 -2.97 11.41 -0.31
N ILE A 4 -3.17 11.07 0.97
CA ILE A 4 -2.25 10.22 1.75
C ILE A 4 -2.24 8.80 1.18
N ILE A 5 -3.40 8.26 0.86
CA ILE A 5 -3.55 6.92 0.27
C ILE A 5 -2.88 6.86 -1.11
N VAL A 6 -3.02 7.91 -1.93
CA VAL A 6 -2.38 7.98 -3.27
C VAL A 6 -0.85 8.03 -3.16
N ILE A 7 -0.30 8.84 -2.25
CA ILE A 7 1.16 8.90 -2.03
C ILE A 7 1.68 7.56 -1.51
N TRP A 8 0.95 6.94 -0.59
CA TRP A 8 1.28 5.62 -0.04
C TRP A 8 1.26 4.53 -1.11
N ALA A 9 0.19 4.45 -1.90
CA ALA A 9 0.05 3.46 -2.98
C ALA A 9 1.15 3.61 -4.03
N ASN A 10 1.52 4.84 -4.40
CA ASN A 10 2.59 5.09 -5.37
C ASN A 10 3.98 4.72 -4.81
N SER A 11 4.19 4.94 -3.51
CA SER A 11 5.41 4.50 -2.82
C SER A 11 5.51 2.97 -2.79
N LEU A 12 4.42 2.28 -2.47
CA LEU A 12 4.36 0.82 -2.52
C LEU A 12 4.59 0.28 -3.94
N GLY A 13 3.96 0.89 -4.95
CA GLY A 13 4.09 0.46 -6.35
C GLY A 13 5.49 0.55 -6.92
N SER A 14 6.30 1.50 -6.43
CA SER A 14 7.71 1.61 -6.82
C SER A 14 8.64 0.75 -5.96
N LEU A 15 8.40 0.61 -4.66
CA LEU A 15 9.30 -0.07 -3.72
C LEU A 15 9.10 -1.60 -3.68
N LEU A 16 7.87 -2.11 -3.75
CA LEU A 16 7.58 -3.55 -3.68
C LEU A 16 8.31 -4.37 -4.76
N PRO A 17 8.26 -3.97 -6.06
CA PRO A 17 8.93 -4.73 -7.10
C PRO A 17 10.46 -4.71 -6.94
N LEU A 18 11.03 -3.59 -6.49
CA LEU A 18 12.46 -3.45 -6.23
C LEU A 18 12.92 -4.34 -5.08
N ILE A 19 12.15 -4.40 -3.99
CA ILE A 19 12.42 -5.28 -2.85
C ILE A 19 12.27 -6.74 -3.24
N ALA A 20 11.21 -7.08 -3.98
CA ALA A 20 10.98 -8.44 -4.49
C ALA A 20 12.15 -8.92 -5.34
N TYR A 21 12.61 -8.09 -6.28
CA TYR A 21 13.79 -8.38 -7.10
C TYR A 21 15.04 -8.62 -6.24
N LYS A 22 15.27 -7.79 -5.21
CA LYS A 22 16.39 -7.96 -4.27
C LYS A 22 16.33 -9.25 -3.45
N LEU A 23 15.13 -9.74 -3.17
CA LEU A 23 14.90 -10.98 -2.42
C LEU A 23 14.89 -12.23 -3.33
N GLY A 24 15.11 -12.07 -4.64
CA GLY A 24 15.06 -13.15 -5.62
C GLY A 24 13.64 -13.63 -5.95
N ILE A 25 12.62 -12.83 -5.60
CA ILE A 25 11.21 -13.08 -5.91
C ILE A 25 10.89 -12.43 -7.26
N ASP A 26 10.13 -13.12 -8.10
CA ASP A 26 9.69 -12.59 -9.39
C ASP A 26 8.82 -11.32 -9.19
N PRO A 27 9.27 -10.13 -9.61
CA PRO A 27 8.53 -8.89 -9.45
C PRO A 27 7.19 -8.89 -10.20
N ALA A 28 7.03 -9.70 -11.26
CA ALA A 28 5.76 -9.81 -11.98
C ALA A 28 4.66 -10.38 -11.08
N VAL A 29 5.00 -11.37 -10.24
CA VAL A 29 4.06 -11.99 -9.28
C VAL A 29 3.64 -11.00 -8.19
N VAL A 30 4.56 -10.14 -7.77
CA VAL A 30 4.32 -9.15 -6.70
C VAL A 30 3.56 -7.93 -7.22
N SER A 31 3.77 -7.53 -8.47
CA SER A 31 3.06 -6.41 -9.11
C SER A 31 1.58 -6.66 -9.41
N GLY A 32 1.14 -7.93 -9.37
CA GLY A 32 -0.25 -8.31 -9.59
C GLY A 32 -1.05 -8.42 -8.27
N PRO A 33 -1.45 -9.62 -7.84
CA PRO A 33 -2.38 -9.80 -6.70
C PRO A 33 -1.84 -9.28 -5.36
N VAL A 34 -0.53 -9.32 -5.15
CA VAL A 34 0.09 -8.91 -3.89
C VAL A 34 0.03 -7.40 -3.71
N MET A 35 0.28 -6.63 -4.78
CA MET A 35 0.20 -5.19 -4.73
C MET A 35 -1.20 -4.69 -4.40
N SER A 36 -2.24 -5.21 -5.08
CA SER A 36 -3.62 -4.76 -4.83
C SER A 36 -4.09 -5.08 -3.41
N THR A 37 -3.82 -6.29 -2.93
CA THR A 37 -4.20 -6.70 -1.56
C THR A 37 -3.48 -5.89 -0.48
N LEU A 38 -2.19 -5.59 -0.68
CA LEU A 38 -1.44 -4.76 0.27
C LEU A 38 -1.98 -3.32 0.28
N VAL A 39 -2.20 -2.72 -0.89
CA VAL A 39 -2.75 -1.36 -1.01
C VAL A 39 -4.15 -1.28 -0.41
N ASP A 40 -5.01 -2.28 -0.63
CA ASP A 40 -6.36 -2.31 -0.05
C ASP A 40 -6.32 -2.38 1.48
N ALA A 41 -5.57 -3.34 2.05
CA ALA A 41 -5.49 -3.50 3.50
C ALA A 41 -4.86 -2.27 4.19
N THR A 42 -3.74 -1.76 3.66
CA THR A 42 -3.05 -0.60 4.22
C THR A 42 -3.79 0.71 3.97
N GLY A 43 -4.46 0.85 2.82
CA GLY A 43 -5.30 2.00 2.49
C GLY A 43 -6.51 2.10 3.40
N LEU A 44 -7.17 0.98 3.71
CA LEU A 44 -8.24 0.90 4.72
C LEU A 44 -7.73 1.28 6.10
N PHE A 45 -6.56 0.78 6.51
CA PHE A 45 -5.96 1.14 7.78
C PHE A 45 -5.70 2.65 7.90
N ILE A 46 -5.10 3.27 6.87
CA ILE A 46 -4.88 4.72 6.82
C ILE A 46 -6.22 5.46 6.86
N TYR A 47 -7.21 5.02 6.08
CA TYR A 47 -8.53 5.65 6.03
C TYR A 47 -9.21 5.62 7.40
N LEU A 48 -9.29 4.45 8.04
CA LEU A 48 -9.94 4.27 9.34
C LEU A 48 -9.20 5.00 10.45
N THR A 49 -7.86 5.07 10.40
CA THR A 49 -7.07 5.86 11.34
C THR A 49 -7.39 7.34 11.23
N ILE A 50 -7.44 7.88 10.00
CA ILE A 50 -7.81 9.28 9.79
C ILE A 50 -9.26 9.54 10.21
N ALA A 51 -10.17 8.61 9.91
CA ALA A 51 -11.56 8.70 10.32
C ALA A 51 -11.70 8.71 11.85
N GLY A 52 -10.96 7.85 12.57
CA GLY A 52 -10.92 7.83 14.03
C GLY A 52 -10.40 9.14 14.61
N LEU A 53 -9.26 9.63 14.10
CA LEU A 53 -8.71 10.94 14.49
C LEU A 53 -9.69 12.10 14.25
N MET A 54 -10.47 12.06 13.16
CA MET A 54 -11.49 13.08 12.87
C MET A 54 -12.73 12.95 13.75
N LEU A 55 -13.12 11.72 14.11
CA LEU A 55 -14.26 11.44 14.98
C LEU A 55 -13.90 11.52 16.49
N GLY A 56 -12.62 11.64 16.82
CA GLY A 56 -12.12 11.70 18.20
C GLY A 56 -12.15 10.35 18.94
N ILE A 57 -12.08 9.25 18.21
CA ILE A 57 -12.07 7.85 18.69
C ILE A 57 -10.84 7.10 18.19
#